data_AF-A0A5E4P2V9-F1
#
_entry.id   AF-A0A5E4P2V9-F1
#
_cell.length_a   1.000
_cell.length_b   1.000
_cell.length_c   1.000
_cell.angle_alpha   90.00
_cell.angle_beta   90.00
_cell.angle_gamma   90.00
#
_symmetry.space_group_name_H-M   'P 1'
#
loop_
_entity.id
_entity.type
_entity.pdbx_description
1 polymer ?
#
loop_
_entity_poly.entity_id
_entity_poly.type
_entity_poly.pdbx_seq_one_letter_code
_entity_poly.pdbx_strand_id
1 'polypeptide(L)'
;MGRWAEIGRPIHGTLGLGLIMEEGCSRGPFIPLAFPFLRRFSGFEYPDQGLWQTMSEDATTPVIRAVNWLTIIDARRAEAIGGEHAIRSAVEPACSLHPYDGGVIIQTGATPELGDLNRGEPPVAYRAVARALKPLRFEDYRRWVIFEGLPSPLDDRQETLRWVRRFD
;
A
#
# COMPACT_ATOMS: atom_id res chain seq x y z
N MET A 1 -7.74 -9.84 22.70
CA MET A 1 -7.49 -9.00 21.49
C MET A 1 -8.44 -9.49 20.40
N GLY A 2 -9.50 -8.75 20.03
CA GLY A 2 -10.48 -9.26 19.05
C GLY A 2 -11.64 -8.31 18.73
N ARG A 3 -12.07 -7.51 19.71
CA ARG A 3 -13.26 -6.65 19.60
C ARG A 3 -13.29 -5.69 18.41
N TRP A 4 -12.14 -5.19 17.95
CA TRP A 4 -12.09 -4.26 16.83
C TRP A 4 -12.27 -4.93 15.46
N ALA A 5 -11.73 -6.14 15.28
CA ALA A 5 -11.86 -6.89 14.03
C ALA A 5 -13.27 -7.48 13.87
N GLU A 6 -13.87 -7.91 14.98
CA GLU A 6 -15.26 -8.37 15.03
C GLU A 6 -16.25 -7.27 14.62
N ILE A 7 -16.00 -6.03 15.06
CA ILE A 7 -16.85 -4.87 14.76
C ILE A 7 -16.54 -4.32 13.35
N GLY A 8 -15.27 -4.06 13.05
CA GLY A 8 -14.85 -3.33 11.86
C GLY A 8 -14.73 -4.18 10.61
N ARG A 9 -14.51 -5.50 10.75
CA ARG A 9 -14.33 -6.47 9.66
C ARG A 9 -13.47 -5.91 8.51
N PRO A 10 -12.23 -5.52 8.79
CA PRO A 10 -11.39 -4.84 7.81
C PRO A 10 -11.16 -5.75 6.59
N ILE A 11 -11.46 -5.21 5.41
CA ILE A 11 -11.32 -5.92 4.13
C ILE A 11 -9.88 -5.86 3.64
N HIS A 12 -9.27 -4.67 3.69
CA HIS A 12 -7.84 -4.45 3.54
C HIS A 12 -7.49 -3.05 4.08
N GLY A 13 -6.20 -2.79 4.31
CA GLY A 13 -5.74 -1.48 4.76
C GLY A 13 -4.24 -1.41 4.92
N THR A 14 -3.71 -0.19 5.03
CA THR A 14 -2.30 0.04 5.36
C THR A 14 -2.17 0.95 6.56
N LEU A 15 -1.14 0.73 7.37
CA LEU A 15 -0.71 1.64 8.43
C LEU A 15 0.79 1.86 8.31
N GLY A 16 1.23 3.08 8.61
CA GLY A 16 2.62 3.48 8.44
C GLY A 16 2.77 4.99 8.64
N LEU A 17 3.83 5.55 8.06
CA LEU A 17 4.04 6.99 8.03
C LEU A 17 3.38 7.56 6.78
N GLY A 18 2.57 8.60 6.94
CA GLY A 18 1.88 9.26 5.82
C GLY A 18 2.31 10.70 5.65
N LEU A 19 2.29 11.19 4.41
CA LEU A 19 2.45 12.62 4.13
C LEU A 19 1.07 13.29 4.08
N ILE A 20 0.78 14.14 5.07
CA ILE A 20 -0.44 14.95 5.11
C ILE A 20 -0.10 16.34 4.58
N MET A 21 -0.73 16.74 3.48
CA MET A 21 -0.52 18.04 2.85
C MET A 21 -1.45 19.12 3.42
N GLU A 22 -2.70 18.74 3.69
CA GLU A 22 -3.73 19.61 4.23
C GLU A 22 -4.59 18.80 5.21
N GLU A 23 -4.71 19.30 6.43
CA GLU A 23 -5.52 18.63 7.46
C GLU A 23 -6.99 18.59 7.04
N GLY A 24 -7.62 17.41 7.11
CA GLY A 24 -9.00 17.21 6.67
C GLY A 24 -9.17 16.99 5.16
N CYS A 25 -8.11 17.09 4.35
CA CYS A 25 -8.16 16.84 2.90
C CYS A 25 -7.15 15.76 2.49
N SER A 26 -7.64 14.54 2.26
CA SER A 26 -6.79 13.37 1.97
C SER A 26 -6.02 13.44 0.64
N ARG A 27 -6.44 14.32 -0.28
CA ARG A 27 -5.81 14.49 -1.60
C ARG A 27 -4.94 15.75 -1.64
N GLY A 28 -5.43 16.87 -1.10
CA GLY A 28 -4.76 18.17 -1.16
C GLY A 28 -4.56 18.66 -2.61
N PRO A 29 -4.63 19.97 -2.91
CA PRO A 29 -4.45 20.47 -4.27
C PRO A 29 -2.97 20.49 -4.73
N PHE A 30 -2.05 19.93 -3.94
CA PHE A 30 -0.60 20.18 -4.05
C PHE A 30 0.23 18.93 -4.34
N ILE A 31 -0.28 17.99 -5.14
CA ILE A 31 0.49 16.81 -5.60
C ILE A 31 1.90 17.17 -6.11
N PRO A 32 2.10 18.21 -6.93
CA PRO A 32 3.44 18.61 -7.38
C PRO A 32 4.42 18.94 -6.25
N LEU A 33 3.93 19.43 -5.10
CA LEU A 33 4.76 19.72 -3.92
C LEU A 33 5.06 18.44 -3.13
N ALA A 34 4.12 17.52 -3.04
CA ALA A 34 4.28 16.24 -2.34
C ALA A 34 5.18 15.26 -3.10
N PHE A 35 5.10 15.27 -4.44
CA PHE A 35 5.68 14.27 -5.31
C PHE A 35 7.20 14.06 -5.12
N PRO A 36 8.06 15.09 -4.99
CA PRO A 36 9.49 14.88 -4.72
C PRO A 36 9.77 14.10 -3.44
N PHE A 37 8.97 14.31 -2.39
CA PHE A 37 9.11 13.58 -1.13
C PHE A 37 8.68 12.12 -1.29
N LEU A 38 7.55 11.88 -1.94
CA LEU A 38 7.06 10.52 -2.21
C LEU A 38 8.02 9.73 -3.12
N ARG A 39 8.67 10.41 -4.08
CA ARG A 39 9.70 9.82 -4.96
C ARG A 39 11.00 9.51 -4.24
N ARG A 40 11.36 10.27 -3.21
CA ARG A 40 12.59 10.06 -2.43
C ARG A 40 12.39 9.03 -1.30
N PHE A 41 11.29 9.15 -0.59
CA PHE A 41 10.95 8.38 0.62
C PHE A 41 9.76 7.46 0.33
N SER A 42 10.02 6.31 -0.31
CA SER A 42 8.97 5.41 -0.81
C SER A 42 8.16 4.71 0.29
N GLY A 43 8.64 4.73 1.53
CA GLY A 43 7.92 4.23 2.70
C GLY A 43 6.76 5.12 3.17
N PHE A 44 6.65 6.37 2.68
CA PHE A 44 5.46 7.17 2.93
C PHE A 44 4.21 6.52 2.33
N GLU A 45 3.07 6.67 3.03
CA GLU A 45 1.74 6.52 2.46
C GLU A 45 1.28 7.86 1.91
N TYR A 46 0.62 7.82 0.75
CA TYR A 46 -0.12 8.96 0.26
C TYR A 46 -1.61 8.73 0.57
N PRO A 47 -2.27 9.55 1.40
CA PRO A 47 -3.52 9.17 2.05
C PRO A 47 -4.79 9.21 1.17
N ASP A 48 -4.71 9.45 -0.14
CA ASP A 48 -5.90 9.59 -1.01
C ASP A 48 -6.77 8.33 -1.16
N GLN A 49 -7.75 8.17 -0.27
CA GLN A 49 -8.64 7.01 -0.24
C GLN A 49 -9.77 7.08 -1.29
N GLY A 50 -10.15 8.29 -1.72
CA GLY A 50 -11.34 8.50 -2.56
C GLY A 50 -11.17 7.91 -3.95
N LEU A 51 -10.01 8.18 -4.59
CA LEU A 51 -9.72 7.62 -5.91
C LEU A 51 -9.62 6.10 -5.89
N TRP A 52 -9.01 5.53 -4.85
CA TRP A 52 -8.87 4.09 -4.72
C TRP A 52 -10.24 3.39 -4.73
N GLN A 53 -11.16 3.85 -3.88
CA GLN A 53 -12.47 3.24 -3.73
C GLN A 53 -13.19 3.19 -5.08
N THR A 54 -13.33 4.33 -5.75
CA THR A 54 -13.98 4.43 -7.06
C THR A 54 -13.33 3.56 -8.13
N MET A 55 -12.00 3.45 -8.15
CA MET A 55 -11.29 2.71 -9.20
C MET A 55 -11.30 1.19 -8.98
N SER A 56 -11.39 0.74 -7.73
CA SER A 56 -11.37 -0.69 -7.38
C SER A 56 -12.75 -1.35 -7.37
N GLU A 57 -13.83 -0.58 -7.44
CA GLU A 57 -15.22 -1.08 -7.44
C GLU A 57 -15.49 -2.08 -8.58
N ASP A 58 -14.92 -1.83 -9.77
CA ASP A 58 -15.07 -2.68 -10.96
C ASP A 58 -14.13 -3.91 -10.96
N ALA A 59 -13.27 -4.06 -9.93
CA ALA A 59 -12.33 -5.17 -9.89
C ALA A 59 -13.05 -6.52 -9.72
N THR A 60 -12.87 -7.42 -10.68
CA THR A 60 -13.47 -8.75 -10.67
C THR A 60 -12.79 -9.71 -9.69
N THR A 61 -11.58 -9.37 -9.23
CA THR A 61 -10.80 -10.10 -8.24
C THR A 61 -10.58 -9.27 -6.98
N PRO A 62 -10.35 -9.89 -5.81
CA PRO A 62 -9.96 -9.16 -4.61
C PRO A 62 -8.66 -8.38 -4.86
N VAL A 63 -8.70 -7.06 -4.64
CA VAL A 63 -7.52 -6.20 -4.80
C VAL A 63 -7.20 -5.42 -3.53
N ILE A 64 -5.94 -5.00 -3.44
CA ILE A 64 -5.43 -4.11 -2.39
C ILE A 64 -4.91 -2.82 -2.99
N ARG A 65 -5.00 -1.75 -2.20
CA ARG A 65 -4.53 -0.42 -2.59
C ARG A 65 -3.02 -0.32 -2.62
N ALA A 66 -2.37 -0.79 -1.55
CA ALA A 66 -0.96 -0.58 -1.31
C ALA A 66 -0.42 -1.58 -0.29
N VAL A 67 0.90 -1.59 -0.16
CA VAL A 67 1.65 -2.20 0.95
C VAL A 67 2.27 -1.07 1.76
N ASN A 68 2.31 -1.21 3.08
CA ASN A 68 3.06 -0.32 3.98
C ASN A 68 3.56 -1.10 5.21
N TRP A 69 4.07 -0.39 6.23
CA TRP A 69 4.64 -0.96 7.44
C TRP A 69 3.75 -2.07 8.02
N LEU A 70 2.46 -1.76 8.23
CA LEU A 70 1.43 -2.76 8.45
C LEU A 70 0.52 -2.84 7.24
N THR A 71 0.26 -4.05 6.77
CA THR A 71 -0.68 -4.32 5.69
C THR A 71 -1.73 -5.31 6.17
N ILE A 72 -2.99 -4.91 6.16
CA ILE A 72 -4.15 -5.72 6.54
C ILE A 72 -4.78 -6.29 5.29
N ILE A 73 -5.08 -7.59 5.27
CA ILE A 73 -5.93 -8.23 4.26
C ILE A 73 -6.91 -9.19 4.91
N ASP A 74 -8.14 -9.25 4.37
CA ASP A 74 -9.14 -10.21 4.79
C ASP A 74 -8.81 -11.65 4.37
N ALA A 75 -9.53 -12.61 4.96
CA ALA A 75 -9.38 -14.03 4.64
C ALA A 75 -9.59 -14.30 3.15
N ARG A 76 -10.56 -13.64 2.50
CA ARG A 76 -10.81 -13.81 1.05
C ARG A 76 -9.58 -13.46 0.21
N ARG A 77 -8.88 -12.36 0.52
CA ARG A 77 -7.63 -11.98 -0.16
C ARG A 77 -6.48 -12.91 0.16
N ALA A 78 -6.36 -13.32 1.43
CA ALA A 78 -5.32 -14.25 1.83
C ALA A 78 -5.45 -15.59 1.08
N GLU A 79 -6.65 -16.15 1.02
CA GLU A 79 -6.94 -17.39 0.28
C GLU A 79 -6.66 -17.26 -1.23
N ALA A 80 -6.96 -16.11 -1.82
CA ALA A 80 -6.69 -15.85 -3.24
C ALA A 80 -5.19 -15.93 -3.61
N ILE A 81 -4.28 -15.88 -2.63
CA ILE A 81 -2.83 -16.01 -2.82
C ILE A 81 -2.23 -17.24 -2.11
N GLY A 82 -3.05 -18.24 -1.78
CA GLY A 82 -2.60 -19.52 -1.19
C GLY A 82 -2.69 -19.60 0.33
N GLY A 83 -3.37 -18.65 0.98
CA GLY A 83 -3.68 -18.66 2.39
C GLY A 83 -2.52 -18.23 3.30
N GLU A 84 -2.79 -18.21 4.60
CA GLU A 84 -1.85 -17.69 5.61
C GLU A 84 -0.49 -18.38 5.57
N HIS A 85 -0.44 -19.71 5.39
CA HIS A 85 0.81 -20.47 5.39
C HIS A 85 1.73 -20.11 4.22
N ALA A 86 1.16 -19.89 3.02
CA ALA A 86 1.91 -19.45 1.86
C ALA A 86 2.46 -18.02 2.06
N ILE A 87 1.63 -17.12 2.59
CA ILE A 87 2.04 -15.75 2.92
C ILE A 87 3.17 -15.76 3.94
N ARG A 88 3.02 -16.52 5.03
CA ARG A 88 4.01 -16.66 6.09
C ARG A 88 5.37 -17.09 5.53
N SER A 89 5.36 -18.16 4.73
CA SER A 89 6.56 -18.70 4.09
C SER A 89 7.23 -17.71 3.13
N ALA A 90 6.46 -16.80 2.53
CA ALA A 90 6.98 -15.81 1.59
C ALA A 90 7.59 -14.57 2.26
N VAL A 91 7.17 -14.24 3.50
CA VAL A 91 7.56 -12.97 4.16
C VAL A 91 8.49 -13.17 5.36
N GLU A 92 8.51 -14.34 6.00
CA GLU A 92 9.44 -14.66 7.07
C GLU A 92 10.86 -14.95 6.52
N PRO A 93 11.93 -14.66 7.29
CA PRO A 93 11.93 -14.06 8.63
C PRO A 93 11.93 -12.51 8.64
N ALA A 94 11.89 -11.87 7.47
CA ALA A 94 12.00 -10.41 7.36
C ALA A 94 10.79 -9.65 7.90
N CYS A 95 9.62 -10.31 7.93
CA CYS A 95 8.35 -9.75 8.38
C CYS A 95 7.71 -10.65 9.43
N SER A 96 6.79 -10.08 10.20
CA SER A 96 5.95 -10.82 11.15
C SER A 96 4.51 -10.87 10.66
N LEU A 97 3.85 -11.99 10.93
CA LEU A 97 2.48 -12.23 10.50
C LEU A 97 1.58 -12.38 11.73
N HIS A 98 0.55 -11.55 11.83
CA HIS A 98 -0.39 -11.48 12.96
C HIS A 98 -1.81 -11.83 12.49
N PRO A 99 -2.22 -13.10 12.63
CA PRO A 99 -3.58 -13.52 12.28
C PRO A 99 -4.62 -12.90 13.21
N TYR A 100 -5.81 -12.66 12.70
CA TYR A 100 -6.97 -12.24 13.47
C TYR A 100 -8.24 -12.89 12.91
N ASP A 101 -9.35 -12.83 13.65
CA ASP A 101 -10.63 -13.34 13.16
C ASP A 101 -11.11 -12.51 11.95
N GLY A 102 -10.98 -13.09 10.76
CA GLY A 102 -11.34 -12.47 9.48
C GLY A 102 -10.16 -12.11 8.57
N GLY A 103 -8.90 -12.34 8.96
CA GLY A 103 -7.77 -12.07 8.07
C GLY A 103 -6.40 -12.05 8.75
N VAL A 104 -5.47 -11.30 8.17
CA VAL A 104 -4.09 -11.22 8.65
C VAL A 104 -3.52 -9.81 8.54
N ILE A 105 -2.72 -9.42 9.53
CA ILE A 105 -1.88 -8.22 9.49
C ILE A 105 -0.44 -8.65 9.23
N ILE A 106 0.16 -8.12 8.18
CA ILE A 106 1.56 -8.33 7.82
C ILE A 106 2.35 -7.12 8.30
N GLN A 107 3.29 -7.33 9.21
CA GLN A 107 4.17 -6.30 9.72
C GLN A 107 5.56 -6.42 9.08
N THR A 108 5.96 -5.35 8.40
CA THR A 108 7.20 -5.25 7.68
C THR A 108 8.31 -4.67 8.57
N GLY A 109 9.23 -5.49 9.06
CA GLY A 109 10.26 -5.02 10.00
C GLY A 109 9.71 -4.55 11.36
N ALA A 110 10.62 -4.18 12.26
CA ALA A 110 10.27 -3.82 13.64
C ALA A 110 9.64 -2.42 13.76
N THR A 111 10.04 -1.49 12.89
CA THR A 111 9.62 -0.08 12.88
C THR A 111 9.28 0.36 11.46
N PRO A 112 8.40 1.36 11.26
CA PRO A 112 8.15 1.88 9.92
C PRO A 112 9.41 2.53 9.37
N GLU A 113 9.73 2.24 8.11
CA GLU A 113 10.88 2.81 7.40
C GLU A 113 10.39 3.70 6.27
N LEU A 114 10.98 4.89 6.14
CA LEU A 114 10.75 5.76 4.99
C LEU A 114 11.60 5.33 3.78
N GLY A 115 12.83 4.90 4.05
CA GLY A 115 13.90 4.73 3.06
C GLY A 115 14.29 6.04 2.36
N ASP A 116 15.51 6.15 1.85
CA ASP A 116 15.95 7.30 1.06
C ASP A 116 16.56 6.82 -0.26
N LEU A 117 15.75 6.85 -1.32
CA LEU A 117 16.16 6.40 -2.65
C LEU A 117 17.28 7.24 -3.25
N ASN A 118 17.39 8.53 -2.86
CA ASN A 118 18.48 9.38 -3.33
C ASN A 118 19.82 9.04 -2.67
N ARG A 119 19.78 8.38 -1.51
CA ARG A 119 20.96 7.86 -0.79
C ARG A 119 21.24 6.39 -1.10
N GLY A 120 20.38 5.73 -1.90
CA GLY A 120 20.49 4.29 -2.16
C GLY A 120 20.07 3.42 -0.97
N GLU A 121 19.21 3.94 -0.08
CA GLU A 121 18.76 3.30 1.16
C GLU A 121 17.25 2.96 1.08
N PRO A 122 16.78 2.07 0.17
CA PRO A 122 15.36 1.72 0.07
C PRO A 122 14.88 0.96 1.33
N PRO A 123 13.57 0.98 1.64
CA PRO A 123 13.02 0.20 2.75
C PRO A 123 12.91 -1.28 2.37
N VAL A 124 14.02 -2.01 2.47
CA VAL A 124 14.20 -3.34 1.87
C VAL A 124 13.17 -4.36 2.38
N ALA A 125 12.78 -4.27 3.65
CA ALA A 125 11.85 -5.19 4.26
C ALA A 125 10.48 -5.23 3.54
N TYR A 126 10.07 -4.10 2.93
CA TYR A 126 8.77 -3.95 2.24
C TYR A 126 8.68 -4.79 0.97
N ARG A 127 9.82 -5.16 0.38
CA ARG A 127 9.88 -5.95 -0.85
C ARG A 127 9.31 -7.35 -0.68
N ALA A 128 9.48 -7.97 0.48
CA ALA A 128 8.96 -9.32 0.74
C ALA A 128 7.43 -9.32 0.71
N VAL A 129 6.81 -8.35 1.41
CA VAL A 129 5.35 -8.18 1.44
C VAL A 129 4.82 -7.77 0.06
N ALA A 130 5.47 -6.82 -0.61
CA ALA A 130 5.08 -6.40 -1.96
C ALA A 130 5.12 -7.55 -2.97
N ARG A 131 6.11 -8.43 -2.87
CA ARG A 131 6.20 -9.63 -3.71
C ARG A 131 5.10 -10.63 -3.38
N ALA A 132 4.86 -10.91 -2.10
CA ALA A 132 3.83 -11.85 -1.66
C ALA A 132 2.42 -11.40 -2.06
N LEU A 133 2.14 -10.10 -1.95
CA LEU A 133 0.83 -9.52 -2.26
C LEU A 133 0.68 -9.03 -3.71
N LYS A 134 1.71 -9.18 -4.54
CA LYS A 134 1.70 -8.75 -5.95
C LYS A 134 0.46 -9.20 -6.74
N PRO A 135 -0.05 -10.45 -6.58
CA PRO A 135 -1.26 -10.88 -7.30
C PRO A 135 -2.53 -10.08 -6.94
N LEU A 136 -2.55 -9.43 -5.77
CA LEU A 136 -3.67 -8.61 -5.30
C LEU A 136 -3.50 -7.13 -5.65
N ARG A 137 -2.35 -6.71 -6.17
CA ARG A 137 -2.09 -5.30 -6.46
C ARG A 137 -2.95 -4.83 -7.63
N PHE A 138 -3.72 -3.78 -7.40
CA PHE A 138 -4.46 -3.14 -8.46
C PHE A 138 -3.55 -2.24 -9.30
N GLU A 139 -3.63 -2.39 -10.62
CA GLU A 139 -2.87 -1.60 -11.58
C GLU A 139 -3.74 -1.04 -12.72
N ASP A 140 -5.06 -1.29 -12.71
CA ASP A 140 -5.98 -0.86 -13.77
C ASP A 140 -6.47 0.58 -13.58
N TYR A 141 -5.53 1.51 -13.38
CA TYR A 141 -5.82 2.93 -13.31
C TYR A 141 -6.11 3.47 -14.71
N ARG A 142 -7.38 3.76 -15.00
CA ARG A 142 -7.88 4.24 -16.31
C ARG A 142 -8.20 5.72 -16.38
N ARG A 143 -9.02 6.24 -15.45
CA ARG A 143 -9.60 7.59 -15.53
C ARG A 143 -8.99 8.57 -14.54
N TRP A 144 -8.74 8.11 -13.32
CA TRP A 144 -8.16 8.91 -12.25
C TRP A 144 -6.94 8.20 -11.68
N VAL A 145 -5.91 8.97 -11.37
CA VAL A 145 -4.59 8.46 -10.97
C VAL A 145 -4.13 9.20 -9.72
N ILE A 146 -3.28 8.54 -8.93
CA ILE A 146 -2.83 9.04 -7.62
C ILE A 146 -2.11 10.39 -7.77
N PHE A 147 -1.28 10.51 -8.80
CA PHE A 147 -0.52 11.72 -9.07
C PHE A 147 -1.12 12.59 -10.17
N GLU A 148 -2.45 12.76 -10.19
CA GLU A 148 -3.07 13.70 -11.12
C GLU A 148 -2.52 15.13 -10.91
N GLY A 149 -2.14 15.78 -12.01
CA GLY A 149 -1.71 17.18 -12.02
C GLY A 149 -0.20 17.38 -11.88
N LEU A 150 0.65 16.37 -12.19
CA LEU A 150 2.09 16.60 -12.23
C LEU A 150 2.48 17.53 -13.40
N PRO A 151 3.57 18.30 -13.25
CA PRO A 151 4.07 19.12 -14.34
C PRO A 151 4.70 18.25 -15.43
N SER A 152 4.53 18.68 -16.69
CA SER A 152 5.29 18.15 -17.83
C SER A 152 6.81 18.23 -17.54
N PRO A 153 7.60 17.21 -17.89
CA PRO A 153 7.27 16.06 -18.75
C PRO A 153 6.79 14.80 -18.01
N LEU A 154 6.40 14.89 -16.74
CA LEU A 154 5.93 13.72 -15.98
C LEU A 154 4.56 13.24 -16.49
N ASP A 155 4.39 11.93 -16.57
CA ASP A 155 3.10 11.30 -16.92
C ASP A 155 2.46 10.74 -15.65
N ASP A 156 1.32 11.32 -15.27
CA ASP A 156 0.60 11.02 -14.01
C ASP A 156 0.29 9.52 -13.85
N ARG A 157 -0.07 8.85 -14.94
CA ARG A 157 -0.41 7.42 -14.93
C ARG A 157 0.83 6.57 -14.75
N GLN A 158 1.91 6.86 -15.48
CA GLN A 158 3.17 6.16 -15.32
C GLN A 158 3.73 6.32 -13.92
N GLU A 159 3.69 7.54 -13.37
CA GLU A 159 4.17 7.79 -12.00
C GLU A 159 3.28 7.09 -10.96
N THR A 160 1.96 7.02 -11.19
CA THR A 160 1.04 6.23 -10.35
C THR A 160 1.37 4.74 -10.40
N LEU A 161 1.66 4.19 -11.58
CA LEU A 161 2.09 2.79 -11.72
C LEU A 161 3.44 2.54 -11.04
N ARG A 162 4.38 3.48 -11.14
CA ARG A 162 5.66 3.42 -10.39
C ARG A 162 5.41 3.44 -8.88
N TRP A 163 4.45 4.22 -8.41
CA TRP A 163 4.10 4.31 -7.00
C TRP A 163 3.54 3.00 -6.43
N VAL A 164 2.57 2.38 -7.12
CA VAL A 164 2.02 1.10 -6.65
C VAL A 164 3.04 -0.03 -6.74
N ARG A 165 4.05 0.10 -7.62
CA ARG A 165 5.19 -0.81 -7.80
C ARG A 165 6.44 -0.42 -7.00
N ARG A 166 6.37 0.57 -6.10
CA ARG A 166 7.56 1.19 -5.48
C ARG A 166 8.44 0.25 -4.63
N PHE A 167 7.97 -0.95 -4.33
CA PHE A 167 8.69 -1.98 -3.59
C PHE A 167 8.97 -3.25 -4.43
N ASP A 168 8.79 -3.19 -5.75
CA ASP A 168 9.20 -4.26 -6.66
C ASP A 168 10.73 -4.44 -6.68
#